data_AF-A0A3N0CS81-F1
#
_entry.id   AF-A0A3N0CS81-F1
#
_cell.length_a   1.000
_cell.length_b   1.000
_cell.length_c   1.000
_cell.angle_alpha   90.00
_cell.angle_beta   90.00
_cell.angle_gamma   90.00
#
_symmetry.space_group_name_H-M   'P 1'
#
loop_
_entity.id
_entity.type
_entity.pdbx_description
1 polymer ?
#
loop_
_entity_poly.entity_id
_entity_poly.type
_entity_poly.pdbx_seq_one_letter_code
_entity_poly.pdbx_strand_id
1 'polypeptide(L)'
;MSTPKRIQRRREKGWKMPEGAVYVGRGTKWGNPFKLRHHTGLARVPGATDPTAPWEYEGRISADGSRHDYFHPDGRVTRCTVRYMTPAEVVDCFRRLLTGSLSPSMRMAGFRGVPSVTMPISPEMARTELIGRDLVCWCPLDQPCHADVLLELANQEATR
;
A
#
# COMPACT_ATOMS: atom_id res chain seq x y z
N MET A 1 13.28 -9.24 -25.45
CA MET A 1 12.59 -9.81 -24.27
C MET A 1 11.28 -9.09 -24.09
N SER A 2 10.19 -9.78 -23.74
CA SER A 2 8.88 -9.14 -23.55
C SER A 2 8.87 -8.28 -22.28
N THR A 3 8.14 -7.16 -22.31
CA THR A 3 7.92 -6.30 -21.15
C THR A 3 7.21 -7.07 -20.03
N PRO A 4 7.72 -7.07 -18.79
CA PRO A 4 7.08 -7.71 -17.65
C PRO A 4 5.67 -7.16 -17.40
N LYS A 5 4.72 -8.02 -17.03
CA LYS A 5 3.31 -7.65 -16.85
C LYS A 5 2.71 -8.18 -15.55
N ARG A 6 1.64 -7.50 -15.13
CA ARG A 6 0.78 -7.96 -14.04
C ARG A 6 -0.15 -9.05 -14.55
N ILE A 7 -0.28 -10.13 -13.78
CA ILE A 7 -1.16 -11.26 -14.08
C ILE A 7 -2.10 -11.48 -12.90
N GLN A 8 -3.41 -11.49 -13.18
CA GLN A 8 -4.38 -11.87 -12.16
C GLN A 8 -4.41 -13.39 -12.00
N ARG A 9 -4.20 -13.84 -10.77
CA ARG A 9 -4.37 -15.22 -10.35
C ARG A 9 -5.86 -15.58 -10.36
N ARG A 10 -6.17 -16.77 -10.89
CA ARG A 10 -7.54 -17.28 -11.00
C ARG A 10 -7.68 -18.62 -10.28
N ARG A 11 -8.89 -18.94 -9.84
CA ARG A 11 -9.27 -20.25 -9.26
C ARG A 11 -9.96 -21.16 -10.28
N GLU A 12 -9.69 -20.92 -11.56
CA GLU A 12 -10.25 -21.72 -12.66
C GLU A 12 -9.54 -23.08 -12.70
N LYS A 13 -10.31 -24.15 -12.94
CA LYS A 13 -9.76 -25.50 -13.07
C LYS A 13 -8.74 -25.52 -14.23
N GLY A 14 -7.53 -26.02 -13.96
CA GLY A 14 -6.45 -26.08 -14.94
C GLY A 14 -5.60 -24.82 -15.06
N TRP A 15 -5.96 -23.72 -14.37
CA TRP A 15 -5.11 -22.54 -14.33
C TRP A 15 -3.77 -22.88 -13.65
N LYS A 16 -2.68 -22.55 -14.34
CA LYS A 16 -1.31 -22.67 -13.83
C LYS A 16 -0.66 -21.30 -13.90
N MET A 17 0.16 -21.01 -12.89
CA MET A 17 0.99 -19.82 -12.91
C MET A 17 1.99 -19.95 -14.08
N PRO A 18 2.15 -18.92 -14.93
CA PRO A 18 3.13 -18.96 -16.00
C PRO A 18 4.54 -19.19 -15.48
N GLU A 19 5.36 -19.89 -16.27
CA GLU A 19 6.76 -20.13 -15.93
C GLU A 19 7.52 -18.80 -15.77
N GLY A 20 8.38 -18.72 -14.76
CA GLY A 20 9.14 -17.51 -14.44
C GLY A 20 8.37 -16.39 -13.72
N ALA A 21 7.03 -16.47 -13.65
CA ALA A 21 6.24 -15.47 -12.93
C ALA A 21 6.36 -15.63 -11.40
N VAL A 22 6.28 -14.51 -10.67
CA VAL A 22 6.41 -14.47 -9.21
C VAL A 22 5.07 -14.11 -8.57
N TYR A 23 4.63 -14.93 -7.61
CA TYR A 23 3.46 -14.60 -6.80
C TYR A 23 3.82 -13.55 -5.75
N VAL A 24 3.14 -12.40 -5.80
CA VAL A 24 3.34 -11.24 -4.89
C VAL A 24 2.07 -10.96 -4.06
N GLY A 25 1.14 -11.90 -3.99
CA GLY A 25 -0.13 -11.73 -3.28
C GLY A 25 -0.02 -11.87 -1.75
N ARG A 26 -1.19 -11.96 -1.10
CA ARG A 26 -1.32 -12.16 0.36
C ARG A 26 -0.48 -13.36 0.82
N GLY A 27 0.22 -13.19 1.96
CA GLY A 27 1.05 -14.22 2.58
C GLY A 27 2.52 -14.19 2.14
N THR A 28 2.88 -13.30 1.21
CA THR A 28 4.27 -13.08 0.78
C THR A 28 4.82 -11.78 1.38
N LYS A 29 6.14 -11.62 1.39
CA LYS A 29 6.77 -10.34 1.76
C LYS A 29 6.39 -9.17 0.83
N TRP A 30 5.99 -9.48 -0.41
CA TRP A 30 5.57 -8.52 -1.42
C TRP A 30 4.08 -8.18 -1.36
N GLY A 31 3.31 -8.80 -0.46
CA GLY A 31 1.88 -8.54 -0.32
C GLY A 31 1.60 -7.19 0.34
N ASN A 32 0.55 -6.49 -0.12
CA ASN A 32 0.12 -5.24 0.49
C ASN A 32 -0.40 -5.46 1.93
N PRO A 33 0.17 -4.81 2.96
CA PRO A 33 -0.32 -4.90 4.35
C PRO A 33 -1.60 -4.08 4.59
N PHE A 34 -1.86 -3.06 3.76
CA PHE A 34 -3.07 -2.26 3.80
C PHE A 34 -4.20 -3.01 3.10
N LYS A 35 -5.36 -3.12 3.76
CA LYS A 35 -6.46 -3.96 3.30
C LYS A 35 -7.75 -3.15 3.19
N LEU A 36 -8.49 -3.34 2.11
CA LEU A 36 -9.84 -2.79 1.96
C LEU A 36 -10.75 -3.30 3.06
N ARG A 37 -11.64 -2.43 3.54
CA ARG A 37 -12.65 -2.74 4.57
C ARG A 37 -12.05 -3.39 5.83
N HIS A 38 -10.87 -2.94 6.25
CA HIS A 38 -10.11 -3.47 7.37
C HIS A 38 -9.48 -2.33 8.17
N HIS A 39 -9.12 -2.57 9.44
CA HIS A 39 -8.53 -1.53 10.31
C HIS A 39 -7.15 -1.05 9.84
N THR A 40 -6.48 -1.79 8.94
CA THR A 40 -5.24 -1.38 8.28
C THR A 40 -5.47 -0.64 6.96
N GLY A 41 -6.71 -0.28 6.62
CA GLY A 41 -7.04 0.46 5.40
C GLY A 41 -8.05 1.56 5.71
N LEU A 42 -7.71 2.41 6.67
CA LEU A 42 -8.54 3.51 7.13
C LEU A 42 -7.87 4.84 6.83
N ALA A 43 -8.63 5.75 6.24
CA ALA A 43 -8.22 7.11 5.99
C ALA A 43 -8.93 8.05 6.99
N ARG A 44 -8.17 8.98 7.55
CA ARG A 44 -8.70 10.18 8.18
C ARG A 44 -8.93 11.24 7.10
N VAL A 45 -10.10 11.88 7.14
CA VAL A 45 -10.53 12.91 6.18
C VAL A 45 -11.08 14.14 6.93
N PRO A 46 -10.61 15.37 6.64
CA PRO A 46 -9.48 15.67 5.77
C PRO A 46 -8.16 15.17 6.37
N GLY A 47 -7.09 15.21 5.59
CA GLY A 47 -5.73 15.10 6.12
C GLY A 47 -5.52 16.16 7.21
N ALA A 48 -4.87 15.76 8.31
CA ALA A 48 -4.71 16.61 9.46
C ALA A 48 -3.32 17.24 9.56
N THR A 49 -2.27 16.51 9.22
CA THR A 49 -0.88 16.97 9.31
C THR A 49 -0.42 17.72 8.06
N ASP A 50 -0.85 17.28 6.88
CA ASP A 50 -0.71 18.04 5.64
C ASP A 50 -2.04 18.74 5.31
N PRO A 51 -2.11 20.08 5.39
CA PRO A 51 -3.35 20.83 5.13
C PRO A 51 -3.78 20.79 3.65
N THR A 52 -2.90 20.34 2.75
CA THR A 52 -3.20 20.15 1.33
C THR A 52 -3.61 18.71 1.02
N ALA A 53 -3.33 17.77 1.93
CA ALA A 53 -3.72 16.39 1.75
C ALA A 53 -5.23 16.22 2.00
N PRO A 54 -6.01 15.76 1.01
CA PRO A 54 -7.44 15.51 1.22
C PRO A 54 -7.70 14.35 2.20
N TRP A 55 -6.70 13.51 2.49
CA TRP A 55 -6.79 12.38 3.42
C TRP A 55 -5.42 11.97 3.97
N GLU A 56 -5.41 11.24 5.08
CA GLU A 56 -4.20 10.63 5.66
C GLU A 56 -4.47 9.21 6.16
N TYR A 57 -3.45 8.35 6.13
CA TYR A 57 -3.54 7.03 6.76
C TYR A 57 -3.86 7.16 8.25
N GLU A 58 -4.83 6.39 8.72
CA GLU A 58 -5.23 6.28 10.11
C GLU A 58 -4.91 4.87 10.64
N GLY A 59 -3.86 4.75 11.44
CA GLY A 59 -3.44 3.49 12.07
C GLY A 59 -3.82 3.36 13.55
N ARG A 60 -4.37 4.40 14.16
CA ARG A 60 -4.56 4.53 15.61
C ARG A 60 -6.04 4.31 15.94
N ILE A 61 -6.42 3.04 16.06
CA ILE A 61 -7.62 2.56 16.80
C ILE A 61 -8.99 2.87 16.18
N SER A 62 -9.06 3.70 15.14
CA SER A 62 -10.35 4.14 14.58
C SER A 62 -11.05 3.03 13.78
N ALA A 63 -12.37 3.16 13.59
CA ALA A 63 -13.17 2.35 12.68
C ALA A 63 -13.84 3.27 11.63
N ASP A 64 -14.37 2.68 10.56
CA ASP A 64 -15.18 3.40 9.58
C ASP A 64 -16.35 4.12 10.27
N GLY A 65 -16.59 5.39 9.91
CA GLY A 65 -17.59 6.26 10.52
C GLY A 65 -17.19 6.90 11.85
N SER A 66 -16.02 6.57 12.41
CA SER A 66 -15.57 7.16 13.68
C SER A 66 -15.12 8.61 13.49
N ARG A 67 -15.32 9.44 14.52
CA ARG A 67 -14.68 10.75 14.61
C ARG A 67 -13.30 10.62 15.25
N HIS A 68 -12.29 11.24 14.64
CA HIS A 68 -10.93 11.26 15.15
C HIS A 68 -10.29 12.60 14.84
N ASP A 69 -10.69 13.60 15.60
CA ASP A 69 -10.15 14.96 15.48
C ASP A 69 -8.66 14.97 15.80
N TYR A 70 -7.93 15.81 15.06
CA TYR A 70 -6.52 16.02 15.29
C TYR A 70 -6.31 17.34 16.03
N PHE A 71 -5.67 17.24 17.19
CA PHE A 71 -5.29 18.37 18.02
C PHE A 71 -3.85 18.75 17.69
N HIS A 72 -3.69 19.94 17.11
CA HIS A 72 -2.39 20.44 16.67
C HIS A 72 -1.59 21.01 17.84
N PRO A 73 -0.24 21.03 17.76
CA PRO A 73 0.60 21.68 18.78
C PRO A 73 0.30 23.17 18.97
N ASP A 74 -0.23 23.84 17.95
CA ASP A 74 -0.62 25.26 17.95
C ASP A 74 -2.00 25.52 18.62
N GLY A 75 -2.67 24.48 19.14
CA GLY A 75 -3.99 24.56 19.75
C GLY A 75 -5.17 24.49 18.77
N ARG A 76 -4.92 24.48 17.46
CA ARG A 76 -5.96 24.26 16.44
C ARG A 76 -6.49 22.84 16.52
N VAL A 77 -7.75 22.66 16.07
CA VAL A 77 -8.38 21.34 15.94
C VAL A 77 -8.81 21.16 14.49
N THR A 78 -8.27 20.15 13.81
CA THR A 78 -8.87 19.67 12.56
C THR A 78 -9.90 18.61 12.91
N ARG A 79 -11.17 18.89 12.64
CA ARG A 79 -12.23 17.91 12.80
C ARG A 79 -12.13 16.89 11.67
N CYS A 80 -11.95 15.62 12.02
CA CYS A 80 -11.79 14.58 11.01
C CYS A 80 -12.74 13.41 11.26
N THR A 81 -13.21 12.84 10.16
CA THR A 81 -13.92 11.57 10.12
C THR A 81 -13.01 10.50 9.57
N VAL A 82 -13.17 9.28 10.06
CA VAL A 82 -12.45 8.11 9.58
C VAL A 82 -13.36 7.31 8.66
N ARG A 83 -12.82 6.90 7.51
CA ARG A 83 -13.50 6.03 6.56
C ARG A 83 -12.58 4.94 6.04
N TYR A 84 -13.15 3.90 5.44
CA TYR A 84 -12.35 2.97 4.63
C TYR A 84 -11.66 3.70 3.46
N MET A 85 -10.44 3.26 3.18
CA MET A 85 -9.68 3.69 2.02
C MET A 85 -10.29 3.16 0.71
N THR A 86 -10.12 3.94 -0.35
CA THR A 86 -10.34 3.46 -1.71
C THR A 86 -9.22 2.50 -2.15
N PRO A 87 -9.42 1.72 -3.23
CA PRO A 87 -8.34 0.90 -3.79
C PRO A 87 -7.07 1.70 -4.12
N ALA A 88 -7.23 2.92 -4.65
CA ALA A 88 -6.11 3.79 -4.99
C ALA A 88 -5.34 4.22 -3.73
N GLU A 89 -6.03 4.60 -2.66
CA GLU A 89 -5.40 5.02 -1.40
C GLU A 89 -4.67 3.88 -0.69
N VAL A 90 -5.22 2.66 -0.76
CA VAL A 90 -4.56 1.44 -0.26
C VAL A 90 -3.26 1.16 -1.02
N VAL A 91 -3.24 1.39 -2.33
CA VAL A 91 -2.03 1.22 -3.15
C VAL A 91 -1.05 2.38 -2.93
N ASP A 92 -1.53 3.60 -2.73
CA ASP A 92 -0.70 4.75 -2.38
C ASP A 92 0.04 4.52 -1.05
N CYS A 93 -0.68 4.03 -0.03
CA CYS A 93 -0.05 3.66 1.24
C CYS A 93 1.05 2.61 1.07
N PHE A 94 0.83 1.62 0.20
CA PHE A 94 1.85 0.60 -0.11
C PHE A 94 3.08 1.19 -0.81
N ARG A 95 2.87 2.11 -1.77
CA ARG A 95 3.97 2.83 -2.42
C ARG A 95 4.77 3.66 -1.41
N ARG A 96 4.10 4.41 -0.53
CA ARG A 96 4.74 5.21 0.53
C ARG A 96 5.54 4.35 1.49
N LEU A 97 5.02 3.15 1.80
CA LEU A 97 5.72 2.17 2.61
C LEU A 97 7.03 1.70 1.97
N LEU A 98 6.99 1.33 0.68
CA LEU A 98 8.17 0.87 -0.05
C LEU A 98 9.20 1.99 -0.25
N THR A 99 8.75 3.23 -0.51
CA THR A 99 9.63 4.35 -0.87
C THR A 99 10.09 5.19 0.33
N GLY A 100 9.68 4.85 1.56
CA GLY A 100 10.00 5.62 2.76
C GLY A 100 9.30 6.98 2.86
N SER A 101 8.40 7.33 1.93
CA SER A 101 7.61 8.58 1.91
C SER A 101 6.42 8.54 2.88
N LEU A 102 6.69 8.13 4.11
CA LEU A 102 5.69 7.90 5.16
C LEU A 102 5.16 9.22 5.72
N SER A 103 3.83 9.37 5.80
CA SER A 103 3.21 10.48 6.54
C SER A 103 3.55 10.40 8.04
N PRO A 104 3.43 11.50 8.80
CA PRO A 104 3.59 11.46 10.25
C PRO A 104 2.68 10.41 10.92
N SER A 105 1.43 10.29 10.45
CA SER A 105 0.50 9.29 10.96
C SER A 105 0.94 7.84 10.66
N MET A 106 1.58 7.58 9.52
CA MET A 106 2.17 6.28 9.20
C MET A 106 3.38 5.98 10.08
N ARG A 107 4.24 6.98 10.33
CA ARG A 107 5.41 6.82 11.23
C ARG A 107 5.01 6.51 12.67
N MET A 108 3.89 7.09 13.12
CA MET A 108 3.34 6.87 14.46
C MET A 108 2.48 5.61 14.60
N ALA A 109 2.18 4.89 13.51
CA ALA A 109 1.26 3.75 13.49
C ALA A 109 1.85 2.45 14.09
N GLY A 110 2.83 2.54 14.99
CA GLY A 110 3.55 1.40 15.58
C GLY A 110 2.73 0.43 16.46
N PHE A 111 1.40 0.41 16.36
CA PHE A 111 0.54 -0.47 17.14
C PHE A 111 -0.66 -0.95 16.30
N ARG A 112 -0.94 -2.27 16.34
CA ARG A 112 -2.07 -3.01 15.70
C ARG A 112 -1.83 -3.71 14.35
N GLY A 113 -0.64 -4.26 14.15
CA GLY A 113 -0.43 -5.32 13.14
C GLY A 113 0.01 -4.83 11.75
N VAL A 114 0.24 -3.54 11.59
CA VAL A 114 1.28 -3.06 10.66
C VAL A 114 2.55 -3.01 11.51
N PRO A 115 3.60 -3.80 11.22
CA PRO A 115 4.85 -3.73 11.98
C PRO A 115 5.34 -2.28 11.98
N SER A 116 5.89 -1.79 13.10
CA SER A 116 6.37 -0.40 13.33
C SER A 116 7.33 0.11 12.26
N VAL A 117 6.87 0.31 11.01
CA VAL A 117 7.63 0.77 9.84
C VAL A 117 9.07 0.26 9.71
N THR A 118 9.35 -0.89 10.35
CA THR A 118 10.53 -1.71 10.22
C THR A 118 10.12 -2.78 9.23
N MET A 119 9.97 -2.36 7.97
CA MET A 119 9.63 -3.25 6.88
C MET A 119 10.91 -3.77 6.22
N PRO A 120 11.06 -5.09 6.05
CA PRO A 120 12.20 -5.71 5.36
C PRO A 120 11.99 -5.73 3.83
N ILE A 121 11.33 -4.70 3.27
CA ILE A 121 11.10 -4.56 1.82
C ILE A 121 11.44 -3.13 1.40
N SER A 122 12.17 -3.00 0.29
CA SER A 122 12.62 -1.72 -0.25
C SER A 122 12.53 -1.72 -1.79
N PRO A 123 12.66 -0.56 -2.44
CA PRO A 123 12.70 -0.47 -3.89
C PRO A 123 13.89 -1.23 -4.48
N GLU A 124 15.04 -1.23 -3.79
CA GLU A 124 16.24 -1.97 -4.19
C GLU A 124 15.98 -3.47 -4.19
N MET A 125 15.29 -4.00 -3.18
CA MET A 125 14.90 -5.41 -3.17
C MET A 125 13.94 -5.76 -4.31
N ALA A 126 13.03 -4.85 -4.68
CA ALA A 126 12.15 -5.07 -5.83
C ALA A 126 12.98 -5.13 -7.13
N ARG A 127 13.96 -4.24 -7.29
CA ARG A 127 14.89 -4.23 -8.43
C ARG A 127 15.78 -5.46 -8.51
N THR A 128 16.22 -6.02 -7.38
CA THR A 128 17.10 -7.21 -7.41
C THR A 128 16.31 -8.51 -7.60
N GLU A 129 15.13 -8.62 -7.00
CA GLU A 129 14.38 -9.88 -6.98
C GLU A 129 13.30 -10.00 -8.06
N LEU A 130 12.74 -8.88 -8.52
CA LEU A 130 11.55 -8.86 -9.39
C LEU A 130 11.83 -8.30 -10.80
N ILE A 131 13.03 -7.76 -11.06
CA ILE A 131 13.39 -7.23 -12.38
C ILE A 131 13.17 -8.26 -13.48
N GLY A 132 12.52 -7.83 -14.57
CA GLY A 132 12.25 -8.71 -15.71
C GLY A 132 11.20 -9.81 -15.47
N ARG A 133 10.53 -9.85 -14.32
CA ARG A 133 9.58 -10.91 -13.97
C ARG A 133 8.12 -10.46 -14.03
N ASP A 134 7.27 -11.32 -14.60
CA ASP A 134 5.81 -11.17 -14.50
C ASP A 134 5.36 -11.33 -13.05
N LEU A 135 4.46 -10.45 -12.59
CA LEU A 135 3.98 -10.46 -11.20
C LEU A 135 2.53 -10.93 -11.11
N VAL A 136 2.29 -11.89 -10.22
CA VAL A 136 1.00 -12.56 -10.05
C VAL A 136 0.37 -12.20 -8.70
N CYS A 137 -0.87 -11.73 -8.71
CA CYS A 137 -1.64 -11.49 -7.49
C CYS A 137 -3.14 -11.71 -7.71
N TRP A 138 -3.96 -11.59 -6.67
CA TRP A 138 -5.41 -11.81 -6.76
C TRP A 138 -6.23 -10.59 -7.21
N CYS A 139 -5.61 -9.41 -7.30
CA CYS A 139 -6.33 -8.17 -7.58
C CYS A 139 -6.94 -8.18 -9.00
N PRO A 140 -8.15 -7.61 -9.18
CA PRO A 140 -8.74 -7.39 -10.50
C PRO A 140 -7.84 -6.52 -11.39
N LEU A 141 -7.83 -6.81 -12.70
CA LEU A 141 -6.97 -6.09 -13.65
C LEU A 141 -7.48 -4.68 -14.01
N ASP A 142 -8.72 -4.36 -13.70
CA ASP A 142 -9.35 -3.06 -13.93
C ASP A 142 -9.24 -2.10 -12.72
N GLN A 143 -8.52 -2.51 -11.68
CA GLN A 143 -8.37 -1.76 -10.43
C GLN A 143 -6.90 -1.46 -10.12
N PRO A 144 -6.61 -0.42 -9.31
CA PRO A 144 -5.29 -0.19 -8.75
C PRO A 144 -4.76 -1.43 -8.02
N CYS A 145 -3.49 -1.79 -8.27
CA CYS A 145 -2.87 -2.94 -7.62
C CYS A 145 -1.47 -2.63 -7.10
N HIS A 146 -1.10 -3.30 -6.01
CA HIS A 146 0.25 -3.25 -5.45
C HIS A 146 1.29 -3.88 -6.38
N ALA A 147 0.90 -4.85 -7.23
CA ALA A 147 1.79 -5.43 -8.23
C ALA A 147 2.20 -4.42 -9.30
N ASP A 148 1.38 -3.41 -9.60
CA ASP A 148 1.76 -2.34 -10.54
C ASP A 148 2.88 -1.48 -9.94
N VAL A 149 2.80 -1.17 -8.64
CA VAL A 149 3.87 -0.47 -7.91
C VAL A 149 5.17 -1.27 -7.92
N LEU A 150 5.10 -2.59 -7.70
CA LEU A 150 6.28 -3.45 -7.74
C LEU A 150 6.88 -3.56 -9.15
N LEU A 151 6.06 -3.70 -10.19
CA LEU A 151 6.52 -3.71 -11.59
C LEU A 151 7.21 -2.40 -11.95
N GLU A 152 6.63 -1.27 -11.56
CA GLU A 152 7.22 0.04 -11.76
C GLU A 152 8.57 0.13 -11.06
N LEU A 153 8.62 -0.11 -9.75
CA LEU A 153 9.86 0.02 -8.97
C LEU A 153 10.96 -0.94 -9.42
N ALA A 154 10.60 -2.17 -9.82
CA ALA A 154 11.55 -3.19 -10.25
C ALA A 154 12.17 -2.91 -11.63
N ASN A 155 11.45 -2.20 -12.51
CA ASN A 155 11.86 -1.97 -13.89
C ASN A 155 12.17 -0.49 -14.22
N GLN A 156 12.02 0.43 -13.26
CA GLN A 156 12.59 1.77 -13.39
C GLN A 156 14.12 1.67 -13.49
N GLU A 157 14.74 2.41 -14.41
CA GLU A 157 16.19 2.58 -14.38
C GLU A 157 16.56 3.24 -13.03
N ALA A 158 17.69 2.85 -12.43
CA ALA A 158 18.18 3.57 -11.27
C ALA A 158 18.56 4.96 -11.79
N THR A 159 17.78 5.98 -11.43
CA THR A 159 18.17 7.37 -11.69
C THR A 159 19.59 7.51 -11.15
N ARG A 160 20.55 7.67 -12.07
CA ARG A 160 21.97 7.87 -11.77
C ARG A 160 22.18 9.20 -11.06
#